data_AF-A0A1Q7D4N3-F1
#
_entry.id   AF-A0A1Q7D4N3-F1
#
_cell.length_a   1.000
_cell.length_b   1.000
_cell.length_c   1.000
_cell.angle_alpha   90.00
_cell.angle_beta   90.00
_cell.angle_gamma   90.00
#
_symmetry.space_group_name_H-M   'P 1'
#
loop_
_entity.id
_entity.type
_entity.pdbx_description
1 polymer ?
#
loop_
_entity_poly.entity_id
_entity_poly.type
_entity_poly.pdbx_seq_one_letter_code
_entity_poly.pdbx_strand_id
1 'polypeptide(L)'
;MGLISSLALVGLFATSVAAEAPTDVRARVDYHVRQATELADHFDGVIRSDCPRFGNSGEWQAYVDDEISRMVLMAAHVEQAWVEAKTTGDDEVRQAAKAPRKRLGEARPLLNKLQTCAENNGATLSTASVWQRIDREIPRRQAEIALPR
;
A
#
# COMPACT_ATOMS: atom_id res chain seq x y z
N MET A 1 37.31 52.05 37.10
CA MET A 1 36.06 52.53 36.47
C MET A 1 36.26 52.43 34.97
N GLY A 2 35.84 51.41 34.22
CA GLY A 2 34.75 50.46 34.39
C GLY A 2 33.60 50.86 33.45
N LEU A 3 33.58 50.31 32.22
CA LEU A 3 32.40 49.87 31.44
C LEU A 3 32.75 49.73 29.93
N ILE A 4 33.05 48.49 29.53
CA ILE A 4 33.05 48.04 28.13
C ILE A 4 31.59 47.65 27.83
N SER A 5 30.90 48.41 26.97
CA SER A 5 29.56 48.04 26.50
C SER A 5 29.66 47.14 25.28
N SER A 6 29.51 45.83 25.52
CA SER A 6 29.32 44.82 24.49
C SER A 6 27.86 44.84 24.02
N LEU A 7 27.61 45.28 22.78
CA LEU A 7 26.32 45.10 22.12
C LEU A 7 26.27 43.68 21.54
N ALA A 8 25.57 42.79 22.27
CA ALA A 8 25.28 41.43 21.82
C ALA A 8 24.28 41.48 20.65
N LEU A 9 24.72 40.98 19.50
CA LEU A 9 23.89 40.69 18.34
C LEU A 9 22.94 39.54 18.73
N VAL A 10 21.66 39.84 18.98
CA VAL A 10 20.62 38.82 19.14
C VAL A 10 20.31 38.28 17.75
N GLY A 11 20.94 37.15 17.42
CA GLY A 11 20.59 36.36 16.24
C GLY A 11 19.19 35.78 16.42
N LEU A 12 18.19 36.38 15.77
CA LEU A 12 16.94 35.70 15.47
C LEU A 12 17.24 34.57 14.47
N PHE A 13 17.57 33.39 14.98
CA PHE A 13 17.41 32.17 14.22
C PHE A 13 15.91 31.86 14.17
N ALA A 14 15.21 32.54 13.26
CA ALA A 14 13.95 32.02 12.77
C ALA A 14 14.29 30.73 12.01
N THR A 15 14.26 29.59 12.69
CA THR A 15 14.10 28.31 12.02
C THR A 15 12.72 28.35 11.40
N SER A 16 12.65 28.84 10.16
CA SER A 16 11.57 28.52 9.26
C SER A 16 11.58 27.01 9.13
N VAL A 17 10.82 26.34 10.01
CA VAL A 17 10.08 25.14 9.62
C VAL A 17 9.41 25.56 8.33
N ALA A 18 9.99 25.15 7.21
CA ALA A 18 9.24 25.01 5.99
C ALA A 18 8.12 24.06 6.38
N ALA A 19 6.96 24.62 6.71
CA ALA A 19 5.73 23.86 6.66
C ALA A 19 5.68 23.38 5.23
N GLU A 20 6.03 22.10 5.00
CA GLU A 20 5.68 21.42 3.77
C GLU A 20 4.22 21.78 3.54
N ALA A 21 3.95 22.44 2.41
CA ALA A 21 2.59 22.76 2.01
C ALA A 21 1.78 21.46 2.17
N PRO A 22 0.56 21.51 2.72
CA PRO A 22 -0.29 20.33 2.69
C PRO A 22 -0.36 19.93 1.22
N THR A 23 0.33 18.85 0.84
CA THR A 23 0.11 18.27 -0.48
C THR A 23 -1.40 17.98 -0.53
N ASP A 24 -2.01 18.18 -1.70
CA ASP A 24 -3.46 18.05 -1.81
C ASP A 24 -3.89 16.66 -1.31
N VAL A 25 -4.62 16.60 -0.20
CA VAL A 25 -5.10 15.33 0.41
C VAL A 25 -5.85 14.53 -0.64
N ARG A 26 -6.59 15.20 -1.52
CA ARG A 26 -7.28 14.59 -2.65
C ARG A 26 -6.27 13.90 -3.58
N ALA A 27 -5.21 14.59 -4.00
CA ALA A 27 -4.17 14.01 -4.84
C ALA A 27 -3.49 12.78 -4.21
N ARG A 28 -3.23 12.79 -2.89
CA ARG A 28 -2.68 11.61 -2.19
C ARG A 28 -3.67 10.44 -2.13
N VAL A 29 -4.93 10.73 -1.84
CA VAL A 29 -6.01 9.71 -1.86
C VAL A 29 -6.16 9.12 -3.25
N ASP A 30 -6.23 9.97 -4.28
CA ASP A 30 -6.36 9.56 -5.68
C ASP A 30 -5.18 8.70 -6.13
N TYR A 31 -3.96 9.02 -5.70
CA TYR A 31 -2.78 8.19 -5.93
C TYR A 31 -2.98 6.77 -5.38
N HIS A 32 -3.37 6.64 -4.11
CA HIS A 32 -3.57 5.33 -3.50
C HIS A 32 -4.74 4.55 -4.12
N VAL A 33 -5.84 5.23 -4.42
CA VAL A 33 -7.00 4.63 -5.11
C VAL A 33 -6.58 4.09 -6.48
N ARG A 34 -5.81 4.87 -7.26
CA ARG A 34 -5.29 4.44 -8.56
C ARG A 34 -4.37 3.23 -8.43
N GLN A 35 -3.40 3.24 -7.52
CA GLN A 35 -2.49 2.10 -7.30
C GLN A 35 -3.24 0.84 -6.87
N ALA A 36 -4.22 0.96 -5.96
CA ALA A 36 -5.05 -0.18 -5.58
C ALA A 36 -5.88 -0.72 -6.76
N THR A 37 -6.35 0.15 -7.66
CA THR A 37 -7.09 -0.23 -8.86
C THR A 37 -6.21 -0.98 -9.85
N GLU A 38 -5.01 -0.47 -10.13
CA GLU A 38 -4.03 -1.12 -11.04
C GLU A 38 -3.66 -2.53 -10.55
N LEU A 39 -3.47 -2.70 -9.24
CA LEU A 39 -3.20 -4.01 -8.63
C LEU A 39 -4.41 -4.95 -8.72
N ALA A 40 -5.62 -4.43 -8.50
CA ALA A 40 -6.84 -5.22 -8.66
C ALA A 40 -7.00 -5.71 -10.11
N ASP A 41 -6.76 -4.84 -11.09
CA ASP A 41 -6.84 -5.19 -12.52
C ASP A 41 -5.79 -6.25 -12.92
N HIS A 42 -4.59 -6.20 -12.33
CA HIS A 42 -3.59 -7.27 -12.45
C HIS A 42 -4.12 -8.62 -11.94
N PHE A 43 -4.70 -8.66 -10.74
CA PHE A 43 -5.26 -9.90 -10.19
C PHE A 43 -6.41 -10.46 -11.01
N ASP A 44 -7.23 -9.56 -11.55
CA ASP A 44 -8.29 -9.87 -12.50
C ASP A 44 -7.74 -10.57 -13.75
N GLY A 45 -6.56 -10.19 -14.22
CA GLY A 45 -5.81 -10.87 -15.27
C GLY A 45 -5.33 -12.27 -14.85
N VAL A 46 -4.75 -12.39 -13.66
CA VAL A 46 -4.27 -13.68 -13.10
C VAL A 46 -5.41 -14.68 -12.94
N ILE A 47 -6.57 -14.23 -12.44
CA ILE A 47 -7.77 -15.07 -12.25
C ILE A 47 -8.24 -15.67 -13.57
N ARG A 48 -8.27 -14.85 -14.64
CA ARG A 48 -8.79 -15.24 -15.97
C ARG A 48 -7.79 -16.06 -16.79
N SER A 49 -6.50 -15.95 -16.51
CA SER A 49 -5.45 -16.66 -17.24
C SER A 49 -5.38 -18.15 -16.87
N ASP A 50 -4.79 -18.97 -17.74
CA ASP A 50 -4.47 -20.36 -17.40
C ASP A 50 -3.47 -20.43 -16.23
N CYS A 51 -3.44 -21.56 -15.53
CA CYS A 51 -2.44 -21.76 -14.48
C CYS A 51 -1.03 -21.77 -15.09
N PRO A 52 -0.12 -20.89 -14.64
CA PRO A 52 1.26 -20.94 -15.07
C PRO A 52 1.89 -22.28 -14.66
N ARG A 53 2.76 -22.81 -15.52
CA ARG A 53 3.53 -24.02 -15.25
C ARG A 53 4.99 -23.66 -15.06
N PHE A 54 5.59 -24.20 -14.01
CA PHE A 54 6.97 -23.97 -13.67
C PHE A 54 7.80 -25.25 -13.74
N GLY A 55 9.12 -25.12 -13.91
CA GLY A 55 10.02 -26.26 -14.01
C GLY A 55 10.27 -26.95 -12.67
N ASN A 56 9.99 -26.26 -11.56
CA ASN A 56 10.12 -26.78 -10.20
C ASN A 56 9.24 -26.03 -9.20
N SER A 57 9.12 -26.57 -7.99
CA SER A 57 8.31 -25.99 -6.91
C SER A 57 8.84 -24.66 -6.36
N GLY A 58 10.14 -24.39 -6.48
CA GLY A 58 10.75 -23.14 -6.04
C GLY A 58 10.34 -21.95 -6.91
N GLU A 59 10.29 -22.15 -8.22
CA GLU A 59 9.79 -21.15 -9.17
C GLU A 59 8.30 -20.84 -8.96
N TRP A 60 7.48 -21.88 -8.73
CA TRP A 60 6.08 -21.71 -8.34
C TRP A 60 5.95 -20.90 -7.05
N GLN A 61 6.74 -21.24 -6.03
CA GLN A 61 6.70 -20.55 -4.74
C GLN A 61 7.09 -19.07 -4.89
N ALA A 62 8.13 -18.76 -5.67
CA ALA A 62 8.55 -17.40 -5.94
C ALA A 62 7.45 -16.58 -6.65
N TYR A 63 6.76 -17.18 -7.62
CA TYR A 63 5.60 -16.57 -8.27
C TYR A 63 4.47 -16.27 -7.27
N VAL A 64 4.10 -17.24 -6.45
CA VAL A 64 3.05 -17.06 -5.43
C VAL A 64 3.45 -15.99 -4.41
N ASP A 65 4.70 -15.95 -3.98
CA ASP A 65 5.19 -14.95 -3.05
C ASP A 65 5.13 -13.53 -3.62
N ASP A 66 5.40 -13.37 -4.92
CA ASP A 66 5.24 -12.08 -5.60
C ASP A 66 3.76 -11.66 -5.68
N GLU A 67 2.85 -12.58 -6.03
CA GLU A 67 1.42 -12.30 -6.07
C GLU A 67 0.87 -11.93 -4.67
N ILE A 68 1.30 -12.63 -3.62
CA ILE A 68 0.94 -12.29 -2.24
C ILE A 68 1.52 -10.92 -1.85
N SER A 69 2.76 -10.61 -2.23
CA SER A 69 3.39 -9.30 -1.98
C SER A 69 2.60 -8.17 -2.63
N ARG A 70 2.11 -8.37 -3.86
CA ARG A 70 1.21 -7.44 -4.54
C ARG A 70 -0.12 -7.29 -3.81
N MET A 71 -0.69 -8.37 -3.27
CA MET A 71 -1.94 -8.29 -2.49
C MET A 71 -1.76 -7.45 -1.23
N VAL A 72 -0.64 -7.63 -0.53
CA VAL A 72 -0.27 -6.81 0.63
C VAL A 72 -0.14 -5.35 0.23
N LEU A 73 0.52 -5.06 -0.90
CA LEU A 73 0.67 -3.70 -1.40
C LEU A 73 -0.69 -3.05 -1.74
N MET A 74 -1.61 -3.80 -2.36
CA MET A 74 -2.96 -3.33 -2.64
C MET A 74 -3.67 -2.96 -1.33
N ALA A 75 -3.67 -3.86 -0.35
CA ALA A 75 -4.30 -3.62 0.94
C ALA A 75 -3.67 -2.43 1.68
N ALA A 76 -2.36 -2.26 1.61
CA ALA A 76 -1.66 -1.11 2.16
C ALA A 76 -2.11 0.20 1.52
N HIS A 77 -2.27 0.26 0.19
CA HIS A 77 -2.80 1.44 -0.49
C HIS A 77 -4.24 1.74 -0.10
N VAL A 78 -5.11 0.72 -0.03
CA VAL A 78 -6.51 0.89 0.38
C VAL A 78 -6.60 1.47 1.80
N GLU A 79 -5.83 0.92 2.73
CA GLU A 79 -5.83 1.40 4.11
C GLU A 79 -5.19 2.79 4.24
N GLN A 80 -4.12 3.07 3.47
CA GLN A 80 -3.51 4.39 3.47
C GLN A 80 -4.44 5.45 2.88
N ALA A 81 -5.17 5.16 1.80
CA ALA A 81 -6.18 6.06 1.24
C ALA A 81 -7.21 6.47 2.31
N TRP A 82 -7.63 5.52 3.16
CA TRP A 82 -8.54 5.80 4.25
C TRP A 82 -7.91 6.63 5.37
N VAL A 83 -6.65 6.36 5.73
CA VAL A 83 -5.90 7.16 6.71
C VAL A 83 -5.82 8.62 6.25
N GLU A 84 -5.43 8.86 5.00
CA GLU A 84 -5.34 10.20 4.41
C GLU A 84 -6.71 10.89 4.35
N ALA A 85 -7.75 10.20 3.86
CA ALA A 85 -9.09 10.78 3.71
C ALA A 85 -9.73 11.18 5.04
N LYS A 86 -9.36 10.55 6.17
CA LYS A 86 -9.83 10.96 7.50
C LYS A 86 -9.25 12.30 7.96
N THR A 87 -8.16 12.77 7.34
CA THR A 87 -7.55 14.07 7.68
C THR A 87 -8.31 15.25 7.06
N THR A 88 -9.24 14.99 6.12
CA THR A 88 -10.06 16.02 5.48
C THR A 88 -11.53 15.98 5.93
N GLY A 89 -12.19 17.14 5.88
CA GLY A 89 -13.63 17.29 6.07
C GLY A 89 -14.47 16.89 4.85
N ASP A 90 -13.84 16.70 3.68
CA ASP A 90 -14.49 16.46 2.39
C ASP A 90 -15.10 15.04 2.29
N ASP A 91 -16.42 14.98 2.13
CA ASP A 91 -17.15 13.72 1.97
C ASP A 91 -16.84 13.00 0.66
N GLU A 92 -16.57 13.71 -0.43
CA GLU A 92 -16.27 13.11 -1.73
C GLU A 92 -14.94 12.34 -1.63
N VAL A 93 -13.93 12.93 -0.99
CA VAL A 93 -12.63 12.28 -0.75
C VAL A 93 -12.79 11.05 0.15
N ARG A 94 -13.63 11.12 1.19
CA ARG A 94 -13.93 9.95 2.05
C ARG A 94 -14.65 8.84 1.29
N GLN A 95 -15.55 9.17 0.36
CA GLN A 95 -16.24 8.17 -0.46
C GLN A 95 -15.28 7.54 -1.47
N ALA A 96 -14.44 8.33 -2.13
CA ALA A 96 -13.41 7.84 -3.03
C ALA A 96 -12.48 6.83 -2.33
N ALA A 97 -12.00 7.13 -1.12
CA ALA A 97 -11.16 6.23 -0.34
C ALA A 97 -11.86 4.94 0.13
N LYS A 98 -13.19 4.96 0.28
CA LYS A 98 -13.97 3.75 0.64
C LYS A 98 -14.16 2.79 -0.52
N ALA A 99 -14.27 3.30 -1.75
CA ALA A 99 -14.60 2.47 -2.91
C ALA A 99 -13.64 1.27 -3.11
N PRO A 100 -12.30 1.42 -2.99
CA PRO A 100 -11.36 0.31 -3.11
C PRO A 100 -11.51 -0.79 -2.05
N ARG A 101 -12.10 -0.52 -0.87
CA ARG A 101 -12.28 -1.57 0.15
C ARG A 101 -13.17 -2.71 -0.32
N LYS A 102 -14.12 -2.44 -1.22
CA LYS A 102 -14.92 -3.51 -1.84
C LYS A 102 -14.03 -4.45 -2.67
N ARG A 103 -12.95 -3.94 -3.26
CA ARG A 103 -11.99 -4.70 -4.08
C ARG A 103 -11.10 -5.62 -3.23
N LEU A 104 -10.92 -5.35 -1.93
CA LEU A 104 -10.29 -6.33 -1.03
C LEU A 104 -11.06 -7.65 -0.97
N GLY A 105 -12.36 -7.65 -1.31
CA GLY A 105 -13.13 -8.88 -1.49
C GLY A 105 -12.65 -9.77 -2.65
N GLU A 106 -11.96 -9.21 -3.64
CA GLU A 106 -11.44 -9.91 -4.83
C GLU A 106 -10.19 -10.75 -4.53
N ALA A 107 -9.55 -10.51 -3.39
CA ALA A 107 -8.46 -11.34 -2.91
C ALA A 107 -8.88 -12.80 -2.65
N ARG A 108 -10.15 -13.06 -2.29
CA ARG A 108 -10.65 -14.43 -2.10
C ARG A 108 -10.63 -15.25 -3.41
N PRO A 109 -11.25 -14.79 -4.52
CA PRO A 109 -11.10 -15.42 -5.83
C PRO A 109 -9.66 -15.69 -6.25
N LEU A 110 -8.76 -14.73 -6.05
CA LEU A 110 -7.33 -14.90 -6.38
C LEU A 110 -6.69 -16.03 -5.56
N LEU A 111 -6.89 -16.08 -4.24
CA LEU A 111 -6.32 -17.13 -3.41
C LEU A 111 -6.85 -18.52 -3.77
N ASN A 112 -8.13 -18.62 -4.12
CA ASN A 112 -8.69 -19.86 -4.63
C ASN A 112 -8.03 -20.28 -5.95
N LYS A 113 -7.83 -19.33 -6.88
CA LYS A 113 -7.11 -19.57 -8.13
C LYS A 113 -5.69 -20.07 -7.88
N LEU A 114 -4.93 -19.39 -7.02
CA LEU A 114 -3.55 -19.77 -6.69
C LEU A 114 -3.51 -21.15 -6.02
N GLN A 115 -4.47 -21.48 -5.17
CA GLN A 115 -4.59 -22.80 -4.56
C GLN A 115 -4.81 -23.89 -5.63
N THR A 116 -5.74 -23.69 -6.57
CA THR A 116 -5.95 -24.63 -7.68
C THR A 116 -4.71 -24.77 -8.57
N CYS A 117 -3.99 -23.69 -8.83
CA CYS A 117 -2.77 -23.74 -9.64
C CYS A 117 -1.59 -24.41 -8.91
N ALA A 118 -1.58 -24.40 -7.57
CA ALA A 118 -0.55 -25.08 -6.78
C ALA A 118 -0.55 -26.59 -7.03
N GLU A 119 -1.74 -27.21 -7.08
CA GLU A 119 -1.89 -28.65 -7.30
C GLU A 119 -1.29 -29.07 -8.65
N ASN A 120 -1.52 -28.26 -9.70
CA ASN A 120 -0.95 -28.48 -11.04
C ASN A 120 0.57 -28.33 -11.10
N ASN A 121 1.17 -27.64 -10.12
CA ASN A 121 2.61 -27.47 -9.97
C ASN A 121 3.21 -28.39 -8.88
N GLY A 122 2.47 -29.39 -8.41
CA GLY A 122 2.95 -30.34 -7.38
C GLY A 122 3.18 -29.70 -6.01
N ALA A 123 2.51 -28.58 -5.74
CA ALA A 123 2.61 -27.81 -4.51
C ALA A 123 1.25 -27.73 -3.79
N THR A 124 1.26 -27.20 -2.57
CA THR A 124 0.04 -26.88 -1.83
C THR A 124 0.08 -25.43 -1.36
N LEU A 125 -1.09 -24.81 -1.23
CA LEU A 125 -1.22 -23.44 -0.71
C LEU A 125 -2.31 -23.40 0.36
N SER A 126 -1.96 -22.93 1.55
CA SER A 126 -2.91 -22.68 2.64
C SER A 126 -3.44 -21.25 2.57
N THR A 127 -4.69 -21.08 2.14
CA THR A 127 -5.32 -19.75 2.06
C THR A 127 -5.38 -19.05 3.42
N ALA A 128 -5.60 -19.81 4.51
CA ALA A 128 -5.60 -19.27 5.87
C ALA A 128 -4.22 -18.70 6.28
N SER A 129 -3.14 -19.39 5.95
CA SER A 129 -1.77 -18.93 6.23
C SER A 129 -1.41 -17.70 5.40
N VAL A 130 -1.90 -17.62 4.15
CA VAL A 130 -1.72 -16.43 3.31
C VAL A 130 -2.46 -15.23 3.89
N TRP A 131 -3.70 -15.39 4.36
CA TRP A 131 -4.43 -14.30 5.02
C TRP A 131 -3.71 -13.76 6.25
N GLN A 132 -3.24 -14.66 7.13
CA GLN A 132 -2.45 -14.25 8.30
C GLN A 132 -1.18 -13.49 7.92
N ARG A 133 -0.53 -13.89 6.81
CA ARG A 133 0.63 -13.17 6.28
C ARG A 133 0.23 -11.77 5.79
N ILE A 134 -0.86 -11.66 5.03
CA ILE A 134 -1.34 -10.39 4.51
C ILE A 134 -1.61 -9.41 5.65
N ASP A 135 -2.41 -9.82 6.64
CA ASP A 135 -2.79 -8.97 7.77
C ASP A 135 -1.56 -8.47 8.56
N ARG A 136 -0.56 -9.34 8.74
CA ARG A 136 0.67 -9.00 9.46
C ARG A 136 1.55 -8.01 8.68
N GLU A 137 1.59 -8.11 7.35
CA GLU A 137 2.51 -7.33 6.52
C GLU A 137 1.96 -5.95 6.13
N ILE A 138 0.64 -5.74 6.14
CA ILE A 138 0.02 -4.46 5.76
C ILE A 138 0.64 -3.26 6.48
N PRO A 139 0.77 -3.22 7.83
CA PRO A 139 1.30 -2.03 8.51
C PRO A 139 2.75 -1.70 8.10
N ARG A 140 3.58 -2.73 7.93
CA ARG A 140 4.95 -2.57 7.44
C ARG A 140 4.94 -1.97 6.04
N ARG A 141 4.09 -2.51 5.16
CA ARG A 141 4.04 -2.08 3.76
C ARG A 141 3.49 -0.66 3.61
N GLN A 142 2.56 -0.25 4.46
CA GLN A 142 2.09 1.14 4.53
C GLN A 142 3.22 2.12 4.83
N ALA A 143 4.11 1.79 5.77
CA ALA A 143 5.25 2.63 6.12
C ALA A 143 6.31 2.75 5.01
N GLU A 144 6.31 1.83 4.03
CA GLU A 144 7.23 1.82 2.89
C GLU A 144 6.69 2.55 1.66
N ILE A 145 5.39 2.90 1.64
CA ILE A 145 4.81 3.61 0.50
C ILE A 145 5.38 5.03 0.45
N ALA A 146 6.16 5.31 -0.60
CA ALA A 146 6.54 6.66 -0.93
C ALA A 146 5.32 7.44 -1.44
N LEU A 147 5.03 8.57 -0.81
CA LEU A 147 4.00 9.49 -1.27
C LEU A 147 4.51 10.28 -2.48
N PRO A 148 3.64 10.62 -3.44
CA PRO A 148 3.98 11.55 -4.50
C PRO A 148 4.40 12.90 -3.89
N ARG A 149 5.51 13.45 -4.39
CA ARG A 149 6.01 14.78 -4.03
C ARG A 149 5.28 15.87 -4.80
#